data_AF-A0A840NXI2-F1
#
_entry.id   AF-A0A840NXI2-F1
#
_cell.length_a   1.000
_cell.length_b   1.000
_cell.length_c   1.000
_cell.angle_alpha   90.00
_cell.angle_beta   90.00
_cell.angle_gamma   90.00
#
_symmetry.space_group_name_H-M   'P 1'
#
loop_
_entity.id
_entity.type
_entity.pdbx_description
1 polymer ?
#
loop_
_entity_poly.entity_id
_entity_poly.type
_entity_poly.pdbx_seq_one_letter_code
_entity_poly.pdbx_strand_id
1 'polypeptide(L)' 'MNKKIKIGTKPTNKSIPLTADAWVESRKGKVDEAMKRLTIDVPESLHRLIKMSCASRGKKIADEVRELLSQKYGKV' A
#
# COMPACT_ATOMS: atom_id res chain seq x y z
N MET A 1 4.65 37.04 35.21
CA MET A 1 5.61 35.92 35.36
C MET A 1 5.97 35.39 33.97
N ASN A 2 7.06 35.86 33.38
CA ASN A 2 7.51 35.44 32.05
C ASN A 2 8.59 34.36 32.18
N LYS A 3 8.25 33.10 31.89
CA LYS A 3 9.25 32.02 31.84
C LYS A 3 9.84 31.97 30.43
N LYS A 4 11.01 32.58 30.24
CA LYS A 4 11.81 32.43 29.01
C LYS A 4 12.33 31.00 28.93
N ILE A 5 11.89 30.25 27.93
CA ILE A 5 12.40 28.90 27.63
C ILE A 5 13.53 29.06 26.62
N LYS A 6 14.76 28.71 27.03
CA LYS A 6 15.93 28.66 26.14
C LYS A 6 15.89 27.33 25.37
N ILE A 7 15.59 27.36 24.08
CA ILE A 7 15.82 26.23 23.18
C ILE A 7 17.34 26.18 22.90
N GLY A 8 18.00 25.12 23.34
CA GLY A 8 19.42 24.88 23.11
C GLY A 8 19.76 24.66 21.63
N THR A 9 21.03 24.80 21.29
CA THR A 9 21.56 24.65 19.93
C THR A 9 21.29 23.26 19.36
N LYS A 10 21.05 23.23 18.05
CA LYS A 10 20.71 22.07 17.21
C LYS A 10 21.58 20.86 17.55
N PRO A 11 21.00 19.66 17.81
CA PRO A 11 21.78 18.47 18.10
C PRO A 11 22.58 18.09 16.85
N THR A 12 23.88 18.35 16.90
CA THR A 12 24.82 17.87 15.91
C THR A 12 25.06 16.39 16.13
N ASN A 13 24.96 15.63 15.03
CA ASN A 13 25.57 14.32 14.85
C ASN A 13 24.92 13.14 15.58
N LYS A 14 23.74 12.73 15.11
CA LYS A 14 23.50 11.30 14.86
C LYS A 14 23.41 11.17 13.35
N SER A 15 24.32 10.39 12.76
CA SER A 15 24.32 10.04 11.34
C SER A 15 22.96 9.46 10.98
N ILE A 16 22.09 10.31 10.45
CA ILE A 16 20.89 9.88 9.75
C ILE A 16 21.43 9.10 8.56
N PRO A 17 21.13 7.79 8.39
CA PRO A 17 21.51 7.12 7.16
C PRO A 17 20.90 7.93 6.01
N LEU A 18 21.77 8.42 5.13
CA LEU A 18 21.47 9.31 4.00
C LEU A 18 20.62 8.65 2.91
N THR A 19 20.10 7.46 3.17
CA THR A 19 19.37 6.65 2.19
C THR A 19 17.92 6.55 2.62
N ALA A 20 17.09 7.48 2.12
CA ALA A 20 15.63 7.32 2.08
C ALA A 20 15.23 5.97 1.42
N ASP A 21 16.11 5.38 0.62
CA ASP A 21 15.99 4.05 0.01
C ASP A 21 16.05 2.87 0.99
N ALA A 22 16.57 3.03 2.21
CA ALA A 22 16.62 1.92 3.19
C ALA A 22 15.21 1.43 3.59
N TRP A 23 14.20 2.30 3.50
CA TRP A 23 12.81 1.94 3.75
C TRP A 23 12.16 1.21 2.56
N VAL A 24 12.75 1.27 1.37
CA VAL A 24 12.21 0.68 0.14
C VAL A 24 12.65 -0.77 -0.05
N GLU A 25 13.81 -1.18 0.48
CA GLU A 25 14.37 -2.52 0.26
C GLU A 25 13.58 -3.65 0.90
N SER A 26 12.82 -3.38 1.97
CA SER A 26 12.00 -4.39 2.66
C SER A 26 10.84 -4.94 1.80
N ARG A 27 10.57 -4.34 0.63
CA ARG A 27 9.59 -4.86 -0.34
C ARG A 27 10.12 -5.96 -1.26
N LYS A 28 11.40 -6.30 -1.24
CA LYS A 28 11.94 -7.49 -1.93
C LYS A 28 11.68 -8.77 -1.11
N GLY A 29 10.44 -8.93 -0.66
CA GLY A 29 10.00 -10.11 0.08
C GLY A 29 9.39 -11.14 -0.86
N LYS A 30 10.15 -12.23 -1.07
CA LYS A 30 9.72 -13.58 -1.47
C LYS A 30 9.10 -13.80 -2.85
N VAL A 31 9.48 -14.94 -3.39
CA VAL A 31 9.19 -15.48 -4.73
C VAL A 31 7.74 -15.98 -4.76
N ASP A 32 6.81 -15.03 -4.88
CA ASP A 32 5.53 -15.22 -5.55
C ASP A 32 5.61 -14.32 -6.79
N GLU A 33 5.03 -14.74 -7.91
CA GLU A 33 5.11 -14.05 -9.20
C GLU A 33 5.00 -12.51 -9.05
N ALA A 34 5.90 -11.77 -9.73
CA ALA A 34 6.02 -10.33 -9.55
C ALA A 34 4.67 -9.63 -9.80
N MET A 35 4.03 -9.15 -8.74
CA MET A 35 2.72 -8.47 -8.82
C MET A 35 2.83 -7.21 -9.67
N LYS A 36 2.22 -7.23 -10.87
CA LYS A 36 2.06 -6.04 -11.71
C LYS A 36 0.80 -5.28 -11.32
N ARG A 37 0.90 -3.95 -11.28
CA ARG A 37 -0.25 -3.06 -11.01
C ARG A 37 -1.11 -2.96 -12.26
N LEU A 38 -2.36 -3.39 -12.14
CA LEU A 38 -3.39 -3.25 -13.16
C LEU A 38 -4.30 -2.08 -12.79
N THR A 39 -4.25 -0.99 -13.57
CA THR A 39 -5.19 0.13 -13.45
C THR A 39 -6.25 -0.03 -14.54
N ILE A 40 -7.51 -0.15 -14.14
CA ILE A 40 -8.65 -0.26 -15.05
C ILE A 40 -9.70 0.76 -14.66
N ASP A 41 -10.30 1.39 -15.67
CA ASP A 41 -11.48 2.20 -15.49
C ASP A 41 -12.71 1.30 -15.55
N VAL A 42 -13.58 1.45 -14.55
CA VAL A 42 -14.84 0.70 -14.44
C VAL A 42 -16.01 1.66 -14.25
N PRO A 43 -17.18 1.38 -14.84
CA PRO A 43 -18.37 2.20 -14.60
C PRO A 43 -18.72 2.28 -13.12
N GLU A 44 -19.24 3.42 -12.68
CA GLU A 44 -19.57 3.66 -11.26
C GLU A 44 -20.53 2.61 -10.70
N SER A 45 -21.55 2.24 -11.49
CA SER A 45 -22.52 1.20 -11.14
C SER A 45 -21.85 -0.13 -10.81
N LEU A 46 -20.89 -0.56 -11.63
CA LEU A 46 -20.15 -1.79 -11.44
C LEU A 46 -19.23 -1.71 -10.22
N HIS A 47 -18.51 -0.59 -10.04
CA HIS A 47 -17.67 -0.38 -8.86
C HIS A 47 -18.48 -0.38 -7.56
N ARG A 48 -19.68 0.21 -7.55
CA ARG A 48 -20.60 0.20 -6.40
C ARG A 48 -21.06 -1.22 -6.07
N LEU A 49 -21.47 -1.99 -7.08
CA LEU A 49 -21.88 -3.39 -6.89
C LEU A 49 -20.75 -4.24 -6.32
N ILE A 50 -19.53 -4.12 -6.87
CA ILE A 50 -18.36 -4.84 -6.37
C ILE A 50 -18.06 -4.45 -4.91
N LYS A 51 -18.04 -3.15 -4.59
CA LYS A 51 -17.79 -2.69 -3.21
C LYS A 51 -18.84 -3.21 -2.22
N MET A 52 -20.13 -3.18 -2.58
CA MET A 52 -21.20 -3.72 -1.72
C MET A 52 -21.03 -5.22 -1.51
N SER A 53 -20.73 -5.97 -2.58
CA SER A 53 -20.55 -7.42 -2.53
C SER A 53 -19.30 -7.84 -1.72
N CYS A 54 -18.20 -7.09 -1.85
CA CYS A 54 -16.98 -7.26 -1.06
C CYS A 54 -17.22 -6.99 0.44
N ALA A 55 -17.98 -5.93 0.77
CA ALA A 55 -18.31 -5.57 2.15
C ALA A 55 -19.08 -6.70 2.86
N SER A 56 -20.03 -7.34 2.16
CA SER A 56 -20.77 -8.48 2.71
C SER A 56 -19.88 -9.72 2.94
N ARG A 57 -18.84 -9.92 2.12
CA ARG A 57 -17.92 -11.06 2.22
C ARG A 57 -16.70 -10.82 3.11
N GLY A 58 -16.48 -9.60 3.58
CA GLY A 58 -15.31 -9.23 4.39
C GLY A 58 -13.96 -9.37 3.65
N LYS A 59 -13.98 -9.44 2.31
CA LYS A 59 -12.78 -9.60 1.47
C LYS A 59 -12.37 -8.27 0.86
N LYS A 60 -11.08 -8.13 0.54
CA LYS A 60 -10.57 -6.96 -0.19
C LYS A 60 -10.99 -7.06 -1.65
N ILE A 61 -11.36 -5.92 -2.23
CA ILE A 61 -11.71 -5.81 -3.65
C ILE A 61 -10.58 -6.34 -4.56
N ALA A 62 -9.32 -6.11 -4.18
CA ALA A 62 -8.17 -6.58 -4.93
C ALA A 62 -8.08 -8.12 -4.96
N ASP A 63 -8.44 -8.80 -3.87
CA ASP A 63 -8.38 -10.26 -3.80
C ASP A 63 -9.51 -10.91 -4.61
N GLU A 64 -10.69 -10.29 -4.58
CA GLU A 64 -11.82 -10.76 -5.39
C GLU A 64 -11.58 -10.55 -6.89
N VAL A 65 -11.02 -9.41 -7.29
CA VAL A 65 -10.63 -9.17 -8.68
C VAL A 65 -9.53 -10.13 -9.12
N ARG A 66 -8.56 -10.45 -8.26
CA ARG A 66 -7.55 -11.50 -8.54
C ARG A 66 -8.20 -12.85 -8.77
N GLU A 67 -9.13 -13.25 -7.92
CA GLU A 67 -9.85 -14.52 -8.02
C GLU A 67 -10.67 -14.58 -9.32
N LEU A 68 -11.40 -13.52 -9.66
CA LEU A 68 -12.16 -13.42 -10.92
C LEU A 68 -11.26 -13.47 -12.17
N LEU A 69 -10.11 -12.79 -12.14
CA LEU A 69 -9.14 -12.83 -13.23
C LEU A 69 -8.50 -14.22 -13.37
N SER A 70 -8.17 -14.87 -12.24
CA SER A 70 -7.63 -16.23 -12.22
C SER A 70 -8.63 -17.27 -12.73
N GLN A 71 -9.90 -17.15 -12.37
CA GLN A 71 -10.96 -18.00 -12.92
C GLN A 71 -11.14 -17.81 -14.44
N LYS A 72 -11.04 -16.58 -14.93
CA LYS A 72 -11.28 -16.25 -16.35
C LYS A 72 -10.11 -16.57 -17.28
N TYR A 73 -8.88 -16.32 -16.83
CA TYR A 73 -7.66 -16.44 -17.66
C TYR A 73 -6.80 -17.65 -17.32
N GLY A 74 -7.16 -18.43 -16.31
CA GLY A 74 -6.43 -19.60 -15.85
C GLY A 74 -5.72 -19.35 -14.52
N LYS A 75 -5.66 -20.42 -13.72
CA LYS A 75 -4.94 -20.42 -12.45
C LYS A 75 -3.43 -20.39 -12.75
N VAL A 76 -2.83 -19.21 -12.66
CA VAL A 76 -1.37 -19.05 -12.57
C VAL A 76 -0.94 -19.46 -11.16
#